data_AF-A0A257LJF0-F1
#
_entry.id   AF-A0A257LJF0-F1
#
_cell.length_a   1.000
_cell.length_b   1.000
_cell.length_c   1.000
_cell.angle_alpha   90.00
_cell.angle_beta   90.00
_cell.angle_gamma   90.00
#
_symmetry.space_group_name_H-M   'P 1'
#
loop_
_entity.id
_entity.type
_entity.pdbx_description
1 polymer ?
#
loop_
_entity_poly.entity_id
_entity_poly.type
_entity_poly.pdbx_seq_one_letter_code
_entity_poly.pdbx_strand_id
1 'polypeptide(L)'
;GYSSLSANHVFSHELGHCLGCAHARGDTGAKGTKDGAYTYSYGYRFFGRDNVRYHDIMAYDPGVRLPYFSNPDIIAPAPVSVPLGVPVGQAGLEAHNALTLDQGAFEVAAFRLQAQATTNTGTLINVATRAFSGVGEQQLIAGFVIQGTAPKKMLLRAAGPAIAVAPFGVPDTLGDPRITLYNTDRAPATKVGENNDWSTPVGTGAATGAEIAGAAAAVGAFPFPAASKDAAFLATLAPGSYTVNVESANGGTGTALVEAYEVDRTGNKIVNLATRGYADTAKPMIGGFVVQ
;
A
#
# COMPACT_ATOMS: atom_id res chain seq x y z
N GLY A 1 14.95 -24.47 7.89
CA GLY A 1 13.90 -25.33 8.45
C GLY A 1 13.19 -24.54 9.52
N TYR A 2 11.96 -24.12 9.27
CA TYR A 2 11.17 -23.38 10.26
C TYR A 2 10.60 -24.39 11.26
N SER A 3 11.00 -24.22 12.52
CA SER A 3 10.74 -25.14 13.62
C SER A 3 9.24 -25.30 13.89
N SER A 4 8.76 -26.53 13.88
CA SER A 4 7.47 -26.88 14.46
C SER A 4 7.67 -27.20 15.95
N LEU A 5 6.87 -26.57 16.82
CA LEU A 5 6.83 -26.87 18.27
C LEU A 5 6.33 -28.30 18.58
N SER A 6 5.98 -29.08 17.56
CA SER A 6 5.92 -30.54 17.60
C SER A 6 6.37 -31.10 16.25
N ALA A 7 7.18 -32.15 16.21
CA ALA A 7 7.74 -32.71 14.98
C ALA A 7 6.72 -33.31 13.99
N ASN A 8 5.41 -33.19 14.26
CA ASN A 8 4.38 -34.05 13.66
C ASN A 8 3.29 -33.33 12.85
N HIS A 9 3.45 -32.05 12.46
CA HIS A 9 2.44 -31.26 11.71
C HIS A 9 1.07 -31.09 12.41
N VAL A 10 0.84 -31.76 13.55
CA VAL A 10 -0.38 -31.70 14.35
C VAL A 10 -0.65 -30.28 14.82
N PHE A 11 0.36 -29.57 15.32
CA PHE A 11 0.15 -28.20 15.82
C PHE A 11 -0.45 -27.28 14.75
N SER A 12 0.11 -27.27 13.54
CA SER A 12 -0.39 -26.45 12.45
C SER A 12 -1.77 -26.90 11.96
N HIS A 13 -2.06 -28.21 12.00
CA HIS A 13 -3.38 -28.76 11.72
C HIS A 13 -4.44 -28.27 12.72
N GLU A 14 -4.17 -28.39 14.02
CA GLU A 14 -5.08 -27.94 15.07
C GLU A 14 -5.27 -26.41 15.05
N LEU A 15 -4.21 -25.66 14.74
CA LEU A 15 -4.31 -24.22 14.54
C LEU A 15 -5.22 -23.88 13.35
N GLY A 16 -5.14 -24.66 12.27
CA GLY A 16 -6.08 -24.57 11.15
C GLY A 16 -7.54 -24.65 11.61
N HIS A 17 -7.87 -25.63 12.46
CA HIS A 17 -9.22 -25.73 13.04
C HIS A 17 -9.59 -24.54 13.91
N CYS A 18 -8.69 -24.08 14.78
CA CYS A 18 -8.93 -22.87 15.58
C CYS A 18 -9.22 -21.63 14.72
N LEU A 19 -8.64 -21.58 13.52
CA LEU A 19 -8.79 -20.48 12.56
C LEU A 19 -9.88 -20.73 11.51
N GLY A 20 -10.74 -21.74 11.71
CA GLY A 20 -11.93 -21.97 10.87
C GLY A 20 -11.73 -22.87 9.65
N CYS A 21 -10.56 -23.52 9.50
CA CYS A 21 -10.33 -24.52 8.47
C CYS A 21 -10.96 -25.87 8.85
N ALA A 22 -11.62 -26.51 7.88
CA ALA A 22 -12.16 -27.86 7.99
C ALA A 22 -11.30 -28.86 7.23
N HIS A 23 -11.57 -30.14 7.48
CA HIS A 23 -10.92 -31.23 6.76
C HIS A 23 -11.25 -31.22 5.27
N ALA A 24 -10.54 -32.01 4.46
CA ALA A 24 -10.93 -32.17 3.07
C ALA A 24 -12.32 -32.79 2.95
N ARG A 25 -13.09 -32.36 1.95
CA ARG A 25 -14.44 -32.88 1.68
C ARG A 25 -14.40 -34.40 1.52
N GLY A 26 -15.24 -35.11 2.29
CA GLY A 26 -15.29 -36.57 2.30
C GLY A 26 -14.39 -37.26 3.34
N ASP A 27 -13.61 -36.51 4.13
CA ASP A 27 -12.98 -37.06 5.33
C ASP A 27 -14.09 -37.30 6.38
N THR A 28 -14.42 -38.57 6.65
CA THR A 28 -15.42 -38.94 7.67
C THR A 28 -14.72 -39.33 8.98
N GLY A 29 -15.21 -38.82 10.11
CA GLY A 29 -14.75 -39.26 11.44
C GLY A 29 -14.18 -38.19 12.38
N ALA A 30 -14.10 -36.93 11.97
CA ALA A 30 -13.75 -35.86 12.90
C ALA A 30 -14.94 -35.58 13.84
N LYS A 31 -14.96 -36.24 15.00
CA LYS A 31 -15.86 -35.88 16.10
C LYS A 31 -15.53 -34.46 16.58
N GLY A 32 -16.08 -33.44 15.93
CA GLY A 32 -16.02 -32.05 16.41
C GLY A 32 -15.84 -30.93 15.38
N THR A 33 -15.47 -31.21 14.13
CA THR A 33 -15.25 -30.13 13.14
C THR A 33 -16.53 -29.87 12.36
N LYS A 34 -17.18 -28.76 12.71
CA LYS A 34 -18.27 -28.16 11.93
C LYS A 34 -17.80 -27.83 10.52
N ASP A 35 -18.74 -27.55 9.62
CA ASP A 35 -18.44 -26.94 8.32
C ASP A 35 -17.39 -25.83 8.48
N GLY A 36 -16.49 -25.72 7.51
CA GLY A 36 -15.48 -24.68 7.51
C GLY A 36 -16.13 -23.29 7.57
N ALA A 37 -15.41 -22.30 8.08
CA ALA A 37 -15.94 -20.94 8.28
C ALA A 37 -16.56 -20.34 7.01
N TYR A 38 -16.03 -20.73 5.85
CA TYR A 38 -16.53 -20.38 4.52
C TYR A 38 -16.69 -21.63 3.65
N THR A 39 -17.39 -21.48 2.51
CA THR A 39 -17.62 -22.57 1.54
C THR A 39 -16.33 -23.17 0.97
N TYR A 40 -15.21 -22.46 1.08
CA TYR A 40 -13.89 -22.85 0.59
C TYR A 40 -12.90 -23.23 1.71
N SER A 41 -13.30 -23.20 2.98
CA SER A 41 -12.44 -23.47 4.14
C SER A 41 -12.19 -24.97 4.35
N TYR A 42 -11.77 -25.67 3.30
CA TYR A 42 -11.57 -27.12 3.31
C TYR A 42 -10.15 -27.49 2.89
N GLY A 43 -9.63 -28.54 3.52
CA GLY A 43 -8.43 -29.23 3.07
C GLY A 43 -8.57 -29.76 1.64
N TYR A 44 -7.45 -30.14 1.04
CA TYR A 44 -7.41 -30.56 -0.36
C TYR A 44 -6.65 -31.87 -0.54
N ARG A 45 -7.32 -32.83 -1.20
CA ARG A 45 -6.74 -34.12 -1.64
C ARG A 45 -6.78 -34.18 -3.16
N PHE A 46 -5.66 -34.52 -3.77
CA PHE A 46 -5.50 -34.40 -5.22
C PHE A 46 -4.39 -35.32 -5.76
N PHE A 47 -4.26 -35.38 -7.08
CA PHE A 47 -3.16 -36.07 -7.75
C PHE A 47 -2.17 -35.06 -8.30
N GLY A 48 -0.88 -35.31 -8.06
CA GLY A 48 0.20 -34.57 -8.69
C GLY A 48 0.34 -34.94 -10.17
N ARG A 49 1.18 -34.19 -10.88
CA ARG A 49 1.51 -34.47 -12.29
C ARG A 49 2.24 -35.80 -12.48
N ASP A 50 2.89 -36.28 -11.43
CA ASP A 50 3.50 -37.60 -11.31
C ASP A 50 2.48 -38.74 -11.07
N ASN A 51 1.18 -38.43 -11.05
CA ASN A 51 0.09 -39.36 -10.79
C ASN A 51 0.13 -39.99 -9.38
N VAL A 52 0.87 -39.38 -8.45
CA VAL A 52 0.86 -39.74 -7.02
C VAL A 52 -0.21 -38.94 -6.32
N ARG A 53 -0.87 -39.56 -5.33
CA ARG A 53 -1.87 -38.88 -4.50
C ARG A 53 -1.19 -38.04 -3.43
N TYR A 54 -1.55 -36.77 -3.35
CA TYR A 54 -1.08 -35.81 -2.35
C TYR A 54 -2.25 -35.26 -1.56
N HIS A 55 -1.94 -34.70 -0.40
CA HIS A 55 -2.91 -34.02 0.41
C HIS A 55 -2.28 -32.88 1.22
N ASP A 56 -3.05 -31.84 1.47
CA ASP A 56 -2.61 -30.70 2.29
C ASP A 56 -2.65 -31.05 3.79
N ILE A 57 -2.23 -30.11 4.63
CA ILE A 57 -2.13 -30.33 6.08
C ILE A 57 -3.49 -30.56 6.74
N MET A 58 -4.59 -30.10 6.13
CA MET A 58 -5.95 -30.26 6.64
C MET A 58 -6.67 -31.46 6.01
N ALA A 59 -5.98 -32.31 5.27
CA ALA A 59 -6.55 -33.51 4.69
C ALA A 59 -5.97 -34.77 5.34
N TYR A 60 -6.79 -35.81 5.47
CA TYR A 60 -6.32 -37.11 5.93
C TYR A 60 -5.80 -38.01 4.80
N ASP A 61 -5.21 -39.13 5.21
CA ASP A 61 -4.84 -40.22 4.31
C ASP A 61 -6.05 -40.64 3.46
N PRO A 62 -5.83 -41.08 2.21
CA PRO A 62 -4.54 -41.51 1.65
C PRO A 62 -3.78 -40.43 0.87
N GLY A 63 -2.45 -40.50 0.89
CA GLY A 63 -1.55 -39.76 0.00
C GLY A 63 -0.27 -39.31 0.70
N VAL A 64 0.62 -38.66 -0.04
CA VAL A 64 1.79 -37.99 0.55
C VAL A 64 1.35 -36.62 1.09
N ARG A 65 1.57 -36.40 2.38
CA ARG A 65 1.24 -35.13 3.03
C ARG A 65 2.18 -34.01 2.59
N LEU A 66 1.60 -32.86 2.25
CA LEU A 66 2.29 -31.61 2.05
C LEU A 66 2.10 -30.71 3.28
N PRO A 67 3.16 -30.08 3.81
CA PRO A 67 3.11 -29.29 5.04
C PRO A 67 2.55 -27.88 4.83
N TYR A 68 1.49 -27.77 4.03
CA TYR A 68 0.91 -26.50 3.57
C TYR A 68 -0.62 -26.57 3.66
N PHE A 69 -1.26 -25.41 3.81
CA PHE A 69 -2.72 -25.28 3.65
C PHE A 69 -3.10 -25.19 2.18
N SER A 70 -4.32 -25.60 1.84
CA SER A 70 -4.85 -25.45 0.49
C SER A 70 -4.83 -23.99 0.01
N ASN A 71 -4.22 -23.78 -1.16
CA ASN A 71 -4.10 -22.51 -1.87
C ASN A 71 -4.05 -22.76 -3.40
N PRO A 72 -5.14 -22.49 -4.15
CA PRO A 72 -5.19 -22.65 -5.60
C PRO A 72 -4.28 -21.68 -6.37
N ASP A 73 -3.84 -20.58 -5.76
CA ASP A 73 -2.97 -19.58 -6.40
C ASP A 73 -1.49 -20.00 -6.41
N ILE A 74 -1.16 -21.09 -5.71
CA ILE A 74 0.20 -21.63 -5.62
C ILE A 74 0.27 -22.99 -6.31
N ILE A 75 1.25 -23.12 -7.22
CA ILE A 75 1.63 -24.42 -7.77
C ILE A 75 2.55 -25.14 -6.78
N ALA A 76 2.16 -26.33 -6.34
CA ALA A 76 2.96 -27.13 -5.45
C ALA A 76 4.33 -27.47 -6.11
N PRO A 77 5.45 -27.42 -5.36
CA PRO A 77 6.77 -27.73 -5.90
C PRO A 77 6.83 -29.12 -6.56
N ALA A 78 7.77 -29.30 -7.49
CA ALA A 78 8.04 -30.61 -8.08
C ALA A 78 8.31 -31.65 -6.96
N PRO A 79 7.84 -32.90 -7.11
CA PRO A 79 7.23 -33.50 -8.31
C PRO A 79 5.72 -33.25 -8.48
N VAL A 80 5.08 -32.56 -7.54
CA VAL A 80 3.61 -32.39 -7.52
C VAL A 80 3.10 -31.55 -8.70
N SER A 81 3.67 -30.35 -8.88
CA SER A 81 3.50 -29.49 -10.08
C SER A 81 2.06 -29.23 -10.55
N VAL A 82 1.10 -29.15 -9.61
CA VAL A 82 -0.29 -28.73 -9.85
C VAL A 82 -0.73 -27.74 -8.76
N PRO A 83 -1.83 -26.97 -8.96
CA PRO A 83 -2.38 -26.09 -7.93
C PRO A 83 -2.69 -26.82 -6.63
N LEU A 84 -2.36 -26.21 -5.49
CA LEU A 84 -2.62 -26.76 -4.16
C LEU A 84 -4.04 -26.43 -3.67
N GLY A 85 -5.06 -26.46 -4.51
CA GLY A 85 -6.42 -26.13 -4.07
C GLY A 85 -7.41 -26.00 -5.21
N VAL A 86 -8.62 -25.56 -4.87
CA VAL A 86 -9.67 -25.26 -5.85
C VAL A 86 -10.16 -23.83 -5.60
N PRO A 87 -10.14 -22.96 -6.64
CA PRO A 87 -10.61 -21.58 -6.53
C PRO A 87 -12.05 -21.45 -6.03
N VAL A 88 -12.34 -20.31 -5.41
CA VAL A 88 -13.69 -19.92 -5.01
C VAL A 88 -14.61 -19.84 -6.24
N GLY A 89 -15.86 -20.27 -6.09
CA GLY A 89 -16.88 -20.23 -7.15
C GLY A 89 -17.13 -21.58 -7.84
N GLN A 90 -16.37 -22.62 -7.47
CA GLN A 90 -16.62 -23.99 -7.90
C GLN A 90 -17.46 -24.74 -6.86
N ALA A 91 -18.76 -24.43 -6.81
CA ALA A 91 -19.68 -24.87 -5.77
C ALA A 91 -19.51 -26.34 -5.38
N GLY A 92 -19.11 -26.58 -4.13
CA GLY A 92 -18.96 -27.92 -3.54
C GLY A 92 -17.61 -28.57 -3.78
N LEU A 93 -16.68 -27.91 -4.47
CA LEU A 93 -15.33 -28.39 -4.74
C LEU A 93 -14.25 -27.46 -4.17
N GLU A 94 -14.62 -26.26 -3.70
CA GLU A 94 -13.67 -25.24 -3.27
C GLU A 94 -12.78 -25.72 -2.12
N ALA A 95 -11.49 -25.38 -2.19
CA ALA A 95 -10.49 -25.71 -1.20
C ALA A 95 -9.39 -24.63 -1.20
N HIS A 96 -9.53 -23.67 -0.29
CA HIS A 96 -8.69 -22.47 -0.17
C HIS A 96 -8.54 -22.05 1.31
N ASN A 97 -8.01 -22.94 2.13
CA ASN A 97 -7.74 -22.68 3.55
C ASN A 97 -6.84 -21.46 3.75
N ALA A 98 -5.88 -21.19 2.85
CA ALA A 98 -5.07 -19.97 2.92
C ALA A 98 -5.93 -18.69 2.94
N LEU A 99 -6.97 -18.61 2.12
CA LEU A 99 -7.89 -17.47 2.13
C LEU A 99 -8.69 -17.36 3.43
N THR A 100 -9.04 -18.49 4.04
CA THR A 100 -9.71 -18.53 5.35
C THR A 100 -8.80 -17.97 6.44
N LEU A 101 -7.54 -18.38 6.44
CA LEU A 101 -6.52 -17.90 7.38
C LEU A 101 -6.25 -16.42 7.19
N ASP A 102 -6.11 -15.94 5.95
CA ASP A 102 -5.87 -14.53 5.65
C ASP A 102 -7.03 -13.63 6.11
N GLN A 103 -8.27 -14.10 5.93
CA GLN A 103 -9.46 -13.37 6.38
C GLN A 103 -9.63 -13.40 7.91
N GLY A 104 -9.36 -14.54 8.55
CA GLY A 104 -9.50 -14.73 9.99
C GLY A 104 -8.34 -14.17 10.83
N ALA A 105 -7.17 -13.93 10.22
CA ALA A 105 -5.97 -13.51 10.94
C ALA A 105 -6.17 -12.24 11.77
N PHE A 106 -6.87 -11.25 11.22
CA PHE A 106 -7.14 -9.99 11.91
C PHE A 106 -8.15 -10.14 13.05
N GLU A 107 -9.16 -10.97 12.88
CA GLU A 107 -10.16 -11.25 13.92
C GLU A 107 -9.51 -11.92 15.14
N VAL A 108 -8.66 -12.92 14.89
CA VAL A 108 -7.97 -13.66 15.96
C VAL A 108 -6.89 -12.82 16.62
N ALA A 109 -6.14 -12.01 15.87
CA ALA A 109 -5.16 -11.07 16.43
C ALA A 109 -5.81 -10.00 17.32
N ALA A 110 -7.06 -9.63 17.04
CA ALA A 110 -7.83 -8.69 17.84
C ALA A 110 -8.45 -9.32 19.11
N PHE A 111 -8.48 -10.66 19.22
CA PHE A 111 -9.15 -11.39 20.31
C PHE A 111 -8.28 -11.51 21.58
N ARG A 112 -7.78 -10.36 22.06
CA ARG A 112 -7.15 -10.17 23.36
C ARG A 112 -7.79 -8.96 24.01
N LEU A 113 -8.01 -8.99 25.33
CA LEU A 113 -8.49 -7.82 26.07
C LEU A 113 -7.35 -6.80 26.16
N GLN A 114 -7.15 -6.07 25.08
CA GLN A 114 -6.35 -4.86 24.98
C GLN A 114 -7.27 -3.79 24.42
N ALA A 115 -7.14 -2.53 24.85
CA ALA A 115 -7.82 -1.42 24.19
C ALA A 115 -7.57 -1.57 22.68
N GLN A 116 -8.64 -1.75 21.89
CA GLN A 116 -8.59 -2.10 20.47
C GLN A 116 -7.40 -1.44 19.79
N ALA A 117 -6.36 -2.20 19.46
CA ALA A 117 -5.43 -1.74 18.45
C ALA A 117 -6.23 -1.71 17.16
N THR A 118 -6.45 -0.52 16.61
CA THR A 118 -7.14 -0.28 15.35
C THR A 118 -6.61 -1.23 14.29
N THR A 119 -7.52 -1.88 13.55
CA THR A 119 -7.23 -2.63 12.33
C THR A 119 -6.25 -1.82 11.48
N ASN A 120 -5.02 -2.32 11.29
CA ASN A 120 -4.08 -1.71 10.35
C ASN A 120 -4.48 -2.12 8.93
N THR A 121 -5.62 -1.60 8.48
CA THR A 121 -5.91 -1.44 7.06
C THR A 121 -4.80 -0.57 6.50
N GLY A 122 -3.91 -1.13 5.68
CA GLY A 122 -2.75 -0.39 5.15
C GLY A 122 -3.13 1.03 4.74
N THR A 123 -2.36 1.99 5.25
CA THR A 123 -2.57 3.42 4.98
C THR A 123 -1.59 3.86 3.91
N LEU A 124 -2.07 4.57 2.88
CA LEU A 124 -1.18 5.27 1.97
C LEU A 124 -0.54 6.42 2.74
N ILE A 125 0.75 6.29 3.01
CA ILE A 125 1.53 7.24 3.82
C ILE A 125 2.35 8.21 2.97
N ASN A 126 2.62 7.82 1.73
CA ASN A 126 3.33 8.60 0.74
C ASN A 126 2.76 8.32 -0.64
N VAL A 127 2.59 9.39 -1.40
CA VAL A 127 2.22 9.34 -2.80
C VAL A 127 3.12 10.25 -3.60
N ALA A 128 3.64 9.75 -4.71
CA ALA A 128 4.57 10.45 -5.56
C ALA A 128 4.23 10.29 -7.05
N THR A 129 4.48 11.32 -7.85
CA THR A 129 4.48 11.19 -9.31
C THR A 129 5.60 12.00 -9.93
N ARG A 130 6.38 11.34 -10.78
CA ARG A 130 7.37 12.00 -11.63
C ARG A 130 6.78 12.17 -13.02
N ALA A 131 6.70 13.41 -13.48
CA ALA A 131 6.19 13.74 -14.80
C ALA A 131 6.69 15.10 -15.28
N PHE A 132 6.50 15.36 -16.56
CA PHE A 132 6.77 16.68 -17.13
C PHE A 132 5.75 17.71 -16.65
N SER A 133 6.25 18.87 -16.24
CA SER A 133 5.48 20.05 -15.88
C SER A 133 5.72 21.15 -16.90
N GLY A 134 4.66 21.50 -17.63
CA GLY A 134 4.64 22.60 -18.58
C GLY A 134 4.03 23.88 -17.98
N VAL A 135 3.60 24.78 -18.87
CA VAL A 135 2.89 26.03 -18.51
C VAL A 135 1.38 25.89 -18.72
N GLY A 136 0.59 26.69 -18.00
CA GLY A 136 -0.87 26.73 -18.15
C GLY A 136 -1.53 25.36 -17.89
N GLU A 137 -2.26 24.83 -18.86
CA GLU A 137 -2.96 23.55 -18.70
C GLU A 137 -2.03 22.32 -18.61
N GLN A 138 -0.74 22.49 -18.90
CA GLN A 138 0.28 21.43 -18.85
C GLN A 138 0.99 21.33 -17.49
N GLN A 139 0.53 22.07 -16.48
CA GLN A 139 1.02 21.94 -15.11
C GLN A 139 0.86 20.50 -14.60
N LEU A 140 1.84 20.05 -13.81
CA LEU A 140 1.74 18.79 -13.10
C LEU A 140 0.81 18.96 -11.90
N ILE A 141 -0.21 18.09 -11.78
CA ILE A 141 -1.21 18.19 -10.73
C ILE A 141 -1.34 16.85 -10.02
N ALA A 142 -1.11 16.84 -8.71
CA ALA A 142 -1.39 15.69 -7.84
C ALA A 142 -2.60 15.98 -6.96
N GLY A 143 -3.56 15.06 -6.93
CA GLY A 143 -4.76 15.11 -6.12
C GLY A 143 -4.74 14.04 -5.03
N PHE A 144 -5.17 14.43 -3.83
CA PHE A 144 -5.32 13.52 -2.69
C PHE A 144 -6.55 13.88 -1.86
N VAL A 145 -7.06 12.89 -1.11
CA VAL A 145 -8.21 13.06 -0.21
C VAL A 145 -7.80 12.69 1.20
N ILE A 146 -8.06 13.59 2.15
CA ILE A 146 -7.93 13.34 3.58
C ILE A 146 -9.30 12.91 4.11
N GLN A 147 -9.41 11.65 4.55
CA GLN A 147 -10.60 11.16 5.24
C GLN A 147 -10.45 11.25 6.77
N GLY A 148 -11.55 11.05 7.50
CA GLY A 148 -11.60 11.08 8.96
C GLY A 148 -12.24 12.35 9.50
N THR A 149 -12.14 12.55 10.80
CA THR A 149 -12.79 13.67 11.51
C THR A 149 -11.81 14.72 12.02
N ALA A 150 -10.50 14.45 11.95
CA ALA A 150 -9.46 15.32 12.48
C ALA A 150 -8.55 15.87 11.36
N PRO A 151 -8.06 17.11 11.47
CA PRO A 151 -7.03 17.64 10.59
C PRO A 151 -5.74 16.82 10.62
N LYS A 152 -4.97 16.88 9.53
CA LYS A 152 -3.68 16.19 9.37
C LYS A 152 -2.56 17.13 9.01
N LYS A 153 -1.40 16.94 9.61
CA LYS A 153 -0.17 17.57 9.18
C LYS A 153 0.35 16.86 7.93
N MET A 154 0.40 17.60 6.83
CA MET A 154 0.80 17.13 5.51
C MET A 154 2.06 17.85 5.05
N LEU A 155 3.02 17.09 4.53
CA LEU A 155 4.20 17.61 3.84
C LEU A 155 4.02 17.39 2.34
N LEU A 156 3.92 18.48 1.60
CA LEU A 156 3.85 18.48 0.14
C LEU A 156 5.21 18.88 -0.42
N ARG A 157 5.68 18.21 -1.47
CA ARG A 157 7.00 18.46 -2.05
C ARG A 157 6.93 18.49 -3.57
N ALA A 158 7.71 19.37 -4.19
CA ALA A 158 7.96 19.37 -5.61
C ALA A 158 9.46 19.43 -5.83
N ALA A 159 10.04 18.29 -6.21
CA ALA A 159 11.46 18.14 -6.44
C ALA A 159 11.79 18.31 -7.92
N GLY A 160 12.68 19.23 -8.23
CA GLY A 160 13.26 19.45 -9.55
C GLY A 160 14.78 19.32 -9.46
N PRO A 161 15.49 20.32 -8.89
CA PRO A 161 16.94 20.23 -8.75
C PRO A 161 17.43 19.01 -7.93
N ALA A 162 16.70 18.58 -6.89
CA ALA A 162 17.14 17.44 -6.08
C ALA A 162 17.10 16.10 -6.83
N ILE A 163 16.23 15.94 -7.83
CA ILE A 163 16.16 14.70 -8.63
C ILE A 163 17.12 14.74 -9.83
N ALA A 164 17.70 15.91 -10.16
CA ALA A 164 18.69 16.06 -11.22
C ALA A 164 20.05 15.46 -10.85
N VAL A 165 20.34 15.40 -9.56
CA VAL A 165 21.63 14.96 -9.00
C VAL A 165 21.57 13.52 -8.52
N ALA A 166 22.73 12.95 -8.18
CA ALA A 166 22.82 11.62 -7.57
C ALA A 166 22.00 11.58 -6.25
N PRO A 167 21.30 10.48 -5.96
CA PRO A 167 21.33 9.18 -6.65
C PRO A 167 20.35 9.03 -7.83
N PHE A 168 19.52 10.05 -8.12
CA PHE A 168 18.42 9.91 -9.07
C PHE A 168 18.83 10.16 -10.53
N GLY A 169 19.63 11.21 -10.78
CA GLY A 169 20.19 11.51 -12.10
C GLY A 169 19.14 11.71 -13.20
N VAL A 170 17.97 12.29 -12.87
CA VAL A 170 16.90 12.54 -13.83
C VAL A 170 17.30 13.72 -14.73
N PRO A 171 17.26 13.59 -16.07
CA PRO A 171 17.55 14.71 -16.97
C PRO A 171 16.38 15.69 -17.06
N ASP A 172 16.65 16.89 -17.59
CA ASP A 172 15.66 17.91 -17.96
C ASP A 172 14.67 18.27 -16.84
N THR A 173 15.17 18.42 -15.62
CA THR A 173 14.34 18.69 -14.44
C THR A 173 13.88 20.15 -14.39
N LEU A 174 12.70 20.37 -13.81
CA LEU A 174 12.16 21.69 -13.56
C LEU A 174 13.09 22.48 -12.62
N GLY A 175 13.68 23.59 -13.09
CA GLY A 175 14.76 24.26 -12.35
C GLY A 175 14.34 25.03 -11.10
N ASP A 176 13.10 25.51 -11.04
CA ASP A 176 12.54 26.26 -9.90
C ASP A 176 11.06 25.91 -9.72
N PRO A 177 10.75 24.72 -9.16
CA PRO A 177 9.38 24.30 -8.88
C PRO A 177 8.65 25.23 -7.91
N ARG A 178 7.36 25.44 -8.13
CA ARG A 178 6.42 26.11 -7.22
C ARG A 178 5.23 25.19 -6.97
N ILE A 179 4.87 25.03 -5.71
CA ILE A 179 3.64 24.37 -5.27
C ILE A 179 2.56 25.42 -5.07
N THR A 180 1.37 25.16 -5.61
CA THR A 180 0.12 25.83 -5.20
C THR A 180 -0.87 24.76 -4.75
N LEU A 181 -1.33 24.87 -3.50
CA LEU A 181 -2.31 23.95 -2.91
C LEU A 181 -3.71 24.55 -3.00
N TYR A 182 -4.65 23.74 -3.50
CA TYR A 182 -6.07 24.06 -3.55
C TYR A 182 -6.89 23.05 -2.76
N ASN A 183 -7.93 23.52 -2.07
CA ASN A 183 -9.04 22.69 -1.61
C ASN A 183 -10.11 22.68 -2.71
N THR A 184 -10.56 21.49 -3.09
CA THR A 184 -11.48 21.26 -4.21
C THR A 184 -12.84 20.72 -3.78
N ASP A 185 -13.19 20.81 -2.49
CA ASP A 185 -14.51 20.38 -1.99
C ASP A 185 -15.64 21.31 -2.46
N ARG A 186 -15.29 22.48 -3.01
CA ARG A 186 -16.22 23.45 -3.57
C ARG A 186 -15.72 23.95 -4.93
N ALA A 187 -16.66 24.36 -5.78
CA ALA A 187 -16.37 25.04 -7.04
C ALA A 187 -16.73 26.53 -6.92
N PRO A 188 -15.82 27.48 -7.26
CA PRO A 188 -14.44 27.25 -7.69
C PRO A 188 -13.53 26.78 -6.54
N ALA A 189 -12.44 26.09 -6.89
CA ALA A 189 -11.45 25.63 -5.93
C ALA A 189 -10.84 26.80 -5.15
N THR A 190 -10.59 26.59 -3.86
CA THR A 190 -10.06 27.64 -2.97
C THR A 190 -8.56 27.43 -2.77
N LYS A 191 -7.75 28.45 -3.05
CA LYS A 191 -6.31 28.41 -2.79
C LYS A 191 -6.06 28.39 -1.28
N VAL A 192 -5.35 27.37 -0.82
CA VAL A 192 -4.94 27.22 0.59
C VAL A 192 -3.61 27.94 0.82
N GLY A 193 -2.68 27.82 -0.12
CA GLY A 193 -1.37 28.43 -0.02
C GLY A 193 -0.46 28.04 -1.18
N GLU A 194 0.74 28.60 -1.19
CA GLU A 194 1.76 28.30 -2.19
C GLU A 194 3.16 28.50 -1.62
N ASN A 195 4.15 27.86 -2.22
CA ASN A 195 5.55 28.09 -1.92
C ASN A 195 6.45 27.60 -3.07
N ASN A 196 7.57 28.27 -3.30
CA ASN A 196 8.58 27.91 -4.29
C ASN A 196 9.98 27.67 -3.69
N ASP A 197 10.18 27.88 -2.38
CA ASP A 197 11.48 27.66 -1.73
C ASP A 197 11.32 26.84 -0.45
N TRP A 198 11.86 25.61 -0.42
CA TRP A 198 11.72 24.73 0.74
C TRP A 198 12.48 25.23 2.00
N SER A 199 13.60 25.93 1.82
CA SER A 199 14.50 26.33 2.91
C SER A 199 14.07 27.65 3.58
N THR A 200 13.41 28.52 2.82
CA THR A 200 12.88 29.81 3.28
C THR A 200 11.43 30.03 2.84
N PRO A 201 10.47 29.19 3.28
CA PRO A 201 9.07 29.38 2.94
C PRO A 201 8.57 30.73 3.46
N VAL A 202 7.79 31.44 2.64
CA VAL A 202 7.24 32.76 2.97
C VAL A 202 5.72 32.72 3.08
N GLY A 203 5.15 33.49 4.02
CA GLY A 203 3.71 33.59 4.23
C GLY A 203 3.30 33.43 5.70
N THR A 204 2.08 33.85 6.04
CA THR A 204 1.54 33.73 7.40
C THR A 204 1.35 32.26 7.77
N GLY A 205 2.02 31.80 8.83
CA GLY A 205 1.97 30.39 9.25
C GLY A 205 2.86 29.45 8.42
N ALA A 206 3.76 30.01 7.60
CA ALA A 206 4.74 29.21 6.86
C ALA A 206 5.72 28.52 7.81
N ALA A 207 5.94 27.23 7.59
CA ALA A 207 6.95 26.47 8.32
C ALA A 207 8.36 26.96 7.98
N THR A 208 9.29 26.81 8.91
CA THR A 208 10.71 27.00 8.67
C THR A 208 11.30 25.86 7.84
N GLY A 209 12.41 26.12 7.13
CA GLY A 209 13.15 25.05 6.44
C GLY A 209 13.59 23.92 7.37
N ALA A 210 13.85 24.21 8.65
CA ALA A 210 14.17 23.20 9.66
C ALA A 210 12.98 22.30 10.00
N GLU A 211 11.77 22.87 10.14
CA GLU A 211 10.54 22.09 10.36
C GLU A 211 10.20 21.22 9.16
N ILE A 212 10.41 21.74 7.94
CA ILE A 212 10.23 20.97 6.70
C ILE A 212 11.23 19.82 6.62
N ALA A 213 12.52 20.08 6.89
CA ALA A 213 13.54 19.03 6.90
C ALA A 213 13.26 17.96 7.97
N GLY A 214 12.83 18.38 9.16
CA GLY A 214 12.43 17.48 10.23
C GLY A 214 11.21 16.62 9.85
N ALA A 215 10.19 17.22 9.25
CA ALA A 215 9.03 16.49 8.73
C ALA A 215 9.43 15.50 7.63
N ALA A 216 10.31 15.89 6.71
CA ALA A 216 10.82 15.03 5.65
C ALA A 216 11.56 13.82 6.23
N ALA A 217 12.45 14.03 7.21
CA ALA A 217 13.15 12.96 7.89
C ALA A 217 12.19 12.00 8.61
N ALA A 218 11.16 12.53 9.29
CA ALA A 218 10.17 11.73 10.01
C ALA A 218 9.34 10.81 9.10
N VAL A 219 9.12 11.23 7.84
CA VAL A 219 8.38 10.44 6.85
C VAL A 219 9.26 9.61 5.91
N GLY A 220 10.59 9.65 6.09
CA GLY A 220 11.55 8.92 5.25
C GLY A 220 11.77 9.54 3.86
N ALA A 221 11.36 10.80 3.67
CA ALA A 221 11.62 11.56 2.46
C ALA A 221 13.13 11.86 2.32
N PHE A 222 13.68 11.70 1.12
CA PHE A 222 15.07 12.08 0.84
C PHE A 222 15.29 13.58 1.11
N PRO A 223 16.46 14.03 1.58
CA PRO A 223 16.69 15.43 1.89
C PRO A 223 16.82 16.29 0.62
N PHE A 224 16.34 17.53 0.68
CA PHE A 224 16.65 18.54 -0.34
C PHE A 224 17.99 19.23 -0.03
N PRO A 225 18.84 19.48 -1.05
CA PRO A 225 20.08 20.24 -0.86
C PRO A 225 19.80 21.68 -0.39
N ALA A 226 20.59 22.20 0.56
CA ALA A 226 20.39 23.50 1.22
C ALA A 226 20.17 24.69 0.26
N ALA A 227 20.86 24.69 -0.89
CA ALA A 227 20.77 25.74 -1.90
C ALA A 227 19.79 25.42 -3.05
N SER A 228 19.04 24.33 -2.93
CA SER A 228 18.10 23.91 -3.96
C SER A 228 16.87 24.81 -4.01
N LYS A 229 16.37 25.01 -5.23
CA LYS A 229 15.09 25.65 -5.54
C LYS A 229 13.89 24.68 -5.53
N ASP A 230 14.05 23.47 -4.99
CA ASP A 230 12.91 22.60 -4.74
C ASP A 230 11.87 23.31 -3.85
N ALA A 231 10.59 23.00 -4.04
CA ALA A 231 9.53 23.54 -3.21
C ALA A 231 9.05 22.50 -2.20
N ALA A 232 8.68 22.99 -1.01
CA ALA A 232 7.97 22.21 -0.02
C ALA A 232 6.93 23.05 0.71
N PHE A 233 5.79 22.46 1.05
CA PHE A 233 4.71 23.12 1.76
C PHE A 233 4.24 22.21 2.89
N LEU A 234 4.44 22.64 4.14
CA LEU A 234 4.03 21.91 5.33
C LEU A 234 2.81 22.59 5.93
N ALA A 235 1.69 21.88 6.01
CA ALA A 235 0.43 22.46 6.50
C ALA A 235 -0.45 21.43 7.21
N THR A 236 -1.25 21.91 8.16
CA THR A 236 -2.31 21.12 8.78
C THR A 236 -3.61 21.32 8.01
N LEU A 237 -4.08 20.26 7.35
CA LEU A 237 -5.24 20.28 6.45
C LEU A 237 -6.42 19.55 7.09
N ALA A 238 -7.61 20.13 7.02
CA ALA A 238 -8.83 19.47 7.44
C ALA A 238 -9.16 18.26 6.53
N PRO A 239 -10.04 17.33 6.95
CA PRO A 239 -10.60 16.34 6.05
C PRO A 239 -11.24 17.00 4.82
N GLY A 240 -10.96 16.48 3.63
CA GLY A 240 -11.37 17.11 2.37
C GLY A 240 -10.54 16.66 1.17
N SER A 241 -10.90 17.19 0.01
CA SER A 241 -10.26 16.94 -1.29
C SER A 241 -9.30 18.08 -1.63
N TYR A 242 -8.09 17.72 -2.03
CA TYR A 242 -7.03 18.68 -2.30
C TYR A 242 -6.30 18.38 -3.60
N THR A 243 -5.81 19.43 -4.25
CA THR A 243 -4.92 19.33 -5.41
C THR A 243 -3.69 20.20 -5.23
N VAL A 244 -2.54 19.67 -5.60
CA VAL A 244 -1.24 20.34 -5.64
C VAL A 244 -0.89 20.57 -7.09
N ASN A 245 -0.85 21.84 -7.48
CA ASN A 245 -0.36 22.25 -8.78
C ASN A 245 1.13 22.55 -8.66
N VAL A 246 1.91 21.96 -9.56
CA VAL A 246 3.35 22.18 -9.70
C VAL A 246 3.60 22.84 -11.05
N GLU A 247 4.32 23.95 -11.00
CA GLU A 247 4.78 24.69 -12.17
C GLU A 247 6.14 25.34 -11.88
N SER A 248 6.78 25.96 -12.87
CA SER A 248 7.97 26.77 -12.56
C SER A 248 7.59 28.15 -12.05
N ALA A 249 8.25 28.61 -10.97
CA ALA A 249 8.12 29.99 -10.50
C ALA A 249 8.56 31.05 -11.55
N ASN A 250 9.43 30.66 -12.49
CA ASN A 250 10.01 31.55 -13.50
C ASN A 250 9.55 31.23 -14.94
N GLY A 251 8.45 30.47 -15.11
CA GLY A 251 7.91 30.12 -16.42
C GLY A 251 8.72 29.08 -17.21
N GLY A 252 9.70 28.42 -16.57
CA GLY A 252 10.39 27.26 -17.13
C GLY A 252 9.51 26.01 -17.21
N THR A 253 10.01 24.98 -17.89
CA THR A 253 9.35 23.66 -17.98
C THR A 253 10.37 22.57 -17.71
N GLY A 254 9.90 21.36 -17.39
CA GLY A 254 10.79 20.23 -17.12
C GLY A 254 10.14 19.16 -16.26
N THR A 255 10.89 18.11 -15.98
CA THR A 255 10.47 16.99 -15.14
C THR A 255 10.49 17.39 -13.67
N ALA A 256 9.38 17.17 -12.96
CA ALA A 256 9.31 17.34 -11.51
C ALA A 256 8.77 16.05 -10.87
N LEU A 257 9.19 15.81 -9.63
CA LEU A 257 8.62 14.81 -8.74
C LEU A 257 7.73 15.54 -7.72
N VAL A 258 6.42 15.35 -7.82
CA VAL A 258 5.47 15.84 -6.82
C VAL A 258 5.19 14.74 -5.80
N GLU A 259 5.18 15.09 -4.52
CA GLU A 259 4.94 14.15 -3.43
C GLU A 259 4.02 14.74 -2.36
N ALA A 260 3.23 13.88 -1.72
CA ALA A 260 2.42 14.21 -0.56
C ALA A 260 2.61 13.15 0.54
N TYR A 261 3.01 13.61 1.72
CA TYR A 261 3.29 12.79 2.88
C TYR A 261 2.38 13.17 4.04
N GLU A 262 1.85 12.16 4.73
CA GLU A 262 1.27 12.34 6.06
C GLU A 262 2.38 12.34 7.12
N VAL A 263 2.53 13.45 7.85
CA VAL A 263 3.60 13.63 8.85
C VAL A 263 3.23 12.95 10.16
N ASP A 264 1.97 13.09 10.60
CA ASP A 264 1.47 12.53 11.85
C ASP A 264 0.62 11.29 11.57
N ARG A 265 1.19 10.10 11.76
CA ARG A 265 0.61 8.78 11.45
C ARG A 265 -0.56 8.35 12.35
N THR A 266 -1.28 9.28 12.94
CA THR A 266 -2.38 8.99 13.86
C THR A 266 -3.70 8.98 13.09
N GLY A 267 -4.20 7.77 12.81
CA GLY A 267 -5.64 7.47 12.72
C GLY A 267 -6.43 7.84 11.46
N ASN A 268 -5.90 8.61 10.50
CA ASN A 268 -6.60 8.79 9.22
C ASN A 268 -5.71 8.46 8.01
N LYS A 269 -6.33 8.38 6.83
CA LYS A 269 -5.74 7.74 5.65
C LYS A 269 -5.83 8.68 4.45
N ILE A 270 -4.79 8.69 3.62
CA ILE A 270 -4.94 9.03 2.21
C ILE A 270 -5.64 7.83 1.55
N VAL A 271 -6.75 8.07 0.88
CA VAL A 271 -7.58 6.99 0.28
C VAL A 271 -7.63 7.03 -1.25
N ASN A 272 -7.09 8.08 -1.85
CA ASN A 272 -7.08 8.22 -3.30
C ASN A 272 -5.83 8.97 -3.76
N LEU A 273 -5.35 8.59 -4.93
CA LEU A 273 -4.33 9.26 -5.71
C LEU A 273 -4.88 9.51 -7.12
N ALA A 274 -4.86 10.76 -7.54
CA ALA A 274 -5.04 11.12 -8.94
C ALA A 274 -3.90 12.02 -9.38
N THR A 275 -3.21 11.68 -10.46
CA THR A 275 -2.23 12.58 -11.06
C THR A 275 -2.66 12.93 -12.47
N ARG A 276 -2.59 14.22 -12.80
CA ARG A 276 -2.73 14.73 -14.16
C ARG A 276 -1.43 15.43 -14.54
N GLY A 277 -0.93 15.14 -15.71
CA GLY A 277 0.27 15.75 -16.26
C GLY A 277 0.36 15.43 -17.74
N TYR A 278 1.15 16.22 -18.46
CA TYR A 278 1.39 15.96 -19.87
C TYR A 278 2.25 14.71 -20.02
N ALA A 279 1.81 13.78 -20.87
CA ALA A 279 2.54 12.56 -21.17
C ALA A 279 2.58 12.28 -22.68
N ASP A 280 3.77 11.94 -23.18
CA ASP A 280 3.99 11.47 -24.55
C ASP A 280 5.06 10.35 -24.52
N THR A 281 5.47 9.85 -25.69
CA THR A 281 6.47 8.76 -25.79
C THR A 281 7.86 9.14 -25.27
N ALA A 282 8.20 10.42 -25.18
CA ALA A 282 9.43 10.95 -24.62
C ALA A 282 9.28 11.45 -23.17
N LYS A 283 8.04 11.68 -22.70
CA LYS A 283 7.70 12.25 -21.40
C LYS A 283 6.78 11.31 -20.63
N PRO A 284 7.28 10.18 -20.11
CA PRO A 284 6.46 9.24 -19.36
C PRO A 284 6.00 9.82 -18.02
N MET A 285 4.80 9.46 -17.60
CA MET A 285 4.29 9.70 -16.24
C MET A 285 4.51 8.44 -15.40
N ILE A 286 5.18 8.60 -14.25
CA ILE A 286 5.57 7.48 -13.39
C ILE A 286 5.00 7.73 -11.99
N GLY A 287 4.00 6.95 -11.62
CA GLY A 287 3.40 6.97 -10.27
C GLY A 287 4.16 6.06 -9.30
N GLY A 288 4.23 6.45 -8.04
CA GLY A 288 4.76 5.66 -6.94
C GLY A 288 3.98 5.90 -5.66
N PHE A 289 3.87 4.89 -4.81
CA PHE A 289 3.19 4.99 -3.52
C PHE A 289 3.84 4.06 -2.50
N VAL A 290 3.63 4.36 -1.22
CA VAL A 290 4.04 3.51 -0.11
C VAL A 290 2.82 3.20 0.76
N VAL A 291 2.63 1.93 1.08
CA VAL A 291 1.59 1.43 1.99
C VAL A 291 2.27 0.91 3.26
N GLN A 292 1.72 1.26 4.42
CA GLN A 292 2.18 0.80 5.73
C GLN A 292 1.01 0.34 6.60
#